data_AF-B1HPY6-F1
#
_entry.id   AF-B1HPY6-F1
#
_cell.length_a   1.000
_cell.length_b   1.000
_cell.length_c   1.000
_cell.angle_alpha   90.00
_cell.angle_beta   90.00
_cell.angle_gamma   90.00
#
_symmetry.space_group_name_H-M   'P 1'
#
loop_
_entity.id
_entity.type
_entity.pdbx_description
1 polymer ?
#
loop_
_entity_poly.entity_id
_entity_poly.type
_entity_poly.pdbx_seq_one_letter_code
_entity_poly.pdbx_strand_id
1 'polypeptide(L)'
;MNEYIAYIDEKCVTPLLLDKLVSETKAERNKRLLNYNRYKAELSAVSILTHKPTDYAQGNDNVVRVDDKVNNTLNNPLDAEIVDTKVGYMLVNPISYVLDKQAQSLDKLSEAIELFNLRNSIDDLDNESGKKTAICDYSAR
;
A
#
# COMPACT_ATOMS: atom_id res chain seq x y z
N MET A 1 -1.79 21.60 -7.30
CA MET A 1 -2.65 20.64 -8.04
C MET A 1 -3.49 21.34 -9.11
N ASN A 2 -4.18 22.44 -8.79
CA ASN A 2 -4.96 23.23 -9.77
C ASN A 2 -4.15 23.74 -10.97
N GLU A 3 -2.86 24.04 -10.80
CA GLU A 3 -1.98 24.51 -11.88
C GLU A 3 -1.76 23.44 -12.98
N TYR A 4 -1.77 22.16 -12.62
CA TYR A 4 -1.62 21.08 -13.59
C TYR A 4 -2.87 20.84 -14.40
N ILE A 5 -4.04 21.05 -13.80
CA ILE A 5 -5.33 20.92 -14.48
C ILE A 5 -5.42 21.98 -15.59
N ALA A 6 -5.17 23.25 -15.25
CA ALA A 6 -5.16 24.34 -16.22
C ALA A 6 -4.13 24.11 -17.35
N TYR A 7 -2.94 23.61 -17.02
CA TYR A 7 -1.91 23.31 -18.00
C TYR A 7 -2.31 22.15 -18.95
N ILE A 8 -2.98 21.11 -18.45
CA ILE A 8 -3.47 19.99 -19.25
C ILE A 8 -4.60 20.45 -20.18
N ASP A 9 -5.50 21.31 -19.69
CA ASP A 9 -6.60 21.84 -20.49
C ASP A 9 -6.11 22.70 -21.67
N GLU A 10 -5.04 23.49 -21.46
CA GLU A 10 -4.47 24.35 -22.51
C GLU A 10 -3.51 23.65 -23.48
N LYS A 11 -2.61 22.79 -22.96
CA LYS A 11 -1.47 22.25 -23.73
C LYS A 11 -1.51 20.74 -23.91
N CYS A 12 -2.56 20.08 -23.43
CA CYS A 12 -2.67 18.63 -23.37
C CYS A 12 -1.54 17.96 -22.57
N VAL A 13 -1.59 16.62 -22.49
CA VAL A 13 -0.55 15.84 -21.82
C VAL A 13 0.70 15.82 -22.71
N THR A 14 1.79 16.42 -22.22
CA THR A 14 3.09 16.46 -22.91
C THR A 14 4.12 15.60 -22.19
N PRO A 15 5.14 15.06 -22.89
CA PRO A 15 6.19 14.25 -22.26
C PRO A 15 6.93 14.98 -21.12
N LEU A 16 7.23 16.27 -21.32
CA LEU A 16 7.89 17.11 -20.29
C LEU A 16 7.03 17.25 -19.02
N LEU A 17 5.71 17.33 -19.18
CA LEU A 17 4.78 17.38 -18.04
C LEU A 17 4.78 16.05 -17.27
N LEU A 18 4.78 14.92 -17.99
CA LEU A 18 4.84 13.60 -17.39
C LEU A 18 6.15 13.40 -16.60
N ASP A 19 7.29 13.77 -17.17
CA ASP A 19 8.59 13.68 -16.48
C ASP A 19 8.60 14.52 -15.19
N LYS A 20 8.02 15.73 -15.25
CA LYS A 20 7.87 16.58 -14.06
C LYS A 20 7.01 15.91 -12.99
N LEU A 21 5.82 15.41 -13.35
CA LEU A 21 4.91 14.72 -12.43
C LEU A 21 5.56 13.48 -11.79
N VAL A 22 6.27 12.68 -12.58
CA VAL A 22 7.00 11.50 -12.09
C VAL A 22 8.10 11.92 -11.11
N SER A 23 8.83 12.99 -11.41
CA SER A 23 9.89 13.49 -10.52
C SER A 23 9.33 13.99 -9.19
N GLU A 24 8.22 14.73 -9.21
CA GLU A 24 7.58 15.30 -8.02
C GLU A 24 6.95 14.23 -7.12
N THR A 25 6.33 13.20 -7.73
CA THR A 25 5.67 12.13 -6.98
C THR A 25 6.61 11.03 -6.50
N LYS A 26 7.89 11.07 -6.89
CA LYS A 26 8.89 10.03 -6.58
C LYS A 26 9.08 9.79 -5.08
N ALA A 27 9.14 10.86 -4.28
CA ALA A 27 9.34 10.75 -2.83
C ALA A 27 8.16 10.02 -2.16
N GLU A 28 6.94 10.44 -2.48
CA GLU A 28 5.70 9.80 -2.04
C GLU A 28 5.63 8.34 -2.48
N ARG A 29 5.92 8.06 -3.75
CA ARG A 29 5.95 6.69 -4.28
C ARG A 29 6.95 5.80 -3.54
N ASN A 30 8.14 6.32 -3.21
CA ASN A 30 9.15 5.58 -2.46
C ASN A 30 8.70 5.28 -1.03
N LYS A 31 8.06 6.24 -0.35
CA LYS A 31 7.46 6.02 0.99
C LYS A 31 6.43 4.90 0.95
N ARG A 32 5.51 4.94 -0.03
CA ARG A 32 4.46 3.92 -0.20
C ARG A 32 5.05 2.54 -0.49
N LEU A 33 6.06 2.48 -1.36
CA LEU A 33 6.76 1.24 -1.66
C LEU A 33 7.48 0.68 -0.42
N LEU A 34 8.12 1.53 0.38
CA LEU A 34 8.75 1.10 1.63
C LEU A 34 7.74 0.48 2.59
N ASN A 35 6.57 1.11 2.79
CA ASN A 35 5.52 0.57 3.65
C ASN A 35 4.98 -0.77 3.13
N TYR A 36 4.80 -0.88 1.81
CA TYR A 36 4.37 -2.12 1.17
C TYR A 36 5.37 -3.25 1.40
N ASN A 37 6.65 -2.97 1.17
CA ASN A 37 7.73 -3.93 1.33
C ASN A 37 7.92 -4.31 2.80
N ARG A 38 7.68 -3.37 3.73
CA ARG A 38 7.67 -3.63 5.17
C ARG A 38 6.53 -4.56 5.57
N TYR A 39 5.31 -4.34 5.06
CA TYR A 39 4.19 -5.27 5.25
C TYR A 39 4.50 -6.67 4.70
N LYS A 40 5.22 -6.76 3.58
CA LYS A 40 5.71 -8.02 3.00
C LYS A 40 6.91 -8.63 3.74
N ALA A 41 7.41 -7.98 4.78
CA ALA A 41 8.60 -8.37 5.52
C ALA A 41 9.86 -8.52 4.64
N GLU A 42 9.99 -7.69 3.60
CA GLU A 42 11.20 -7.69 2.77
C GLU A 42 12.45 -7.27 3.56
N LEU A 43 13.56 -7.96 3.30
CA LEU A 43 14.83 -7.75 4.02
C LEU A 43 15.31 -6.30 3.99
N SER A 44 15.12 -5.60 2.87
CA SER A 44 15.56 -4.21 2.67
C SER A 44 14.65 -3.18 3.35
N ALA A 45 13.41 -3.55 3.67
CA ALA A 45 12.40 -2.64 4.21
C ALA A 45 12.22 -2.77 5.73
N VAL A 46 12.56 -3.94 6.30
CA VAL A 46 12.50 -4.16 7.75
C VAL A 46 13.85 -3.83 8.37
N SER A 47 13.92 -2.70 9.08
CA SER A 47 15.17 -2.19 9.66
C SER A 47 15.88 -3.23 10.53
N ILE A 48 15.17 -3.94 11.42
CA ILE A 48 15.77 -4.92 12.36
C ILE A 48 16.57 -6.00 11.64
N LEU A 49 16.19 -6.39 10.42
CA LEU A 49 16.88 -7.42 9.65
C LEU A 49 18.18 -6.92 9.01
N THR A 50 18.35 -5.59 8.90
CA THR A 50 19.56 -4.95 8.38
C THR A 50 20.52 -4.50 9.49
N HIS A 51 20.07 -4.50 10.74
CA HIS A 51 20.91 -4.13 11.88
C HIS A 51 22.07 -5.11 12.01
N LYS A 52 23.28 -4.56 12.08
CA LYS A 52 24.49 -5.31 12.41
C LYS A 52 24.93 -4.95 13.83
N PRO A 53 25.48 -5.91 14.60
CA PRO A 53 26.13 -5.61 15.87
C PRO A 53 27.23 -4.58 15.66
N THR A 54 27.46 -3.75 16.67
CA THR A 54 28.61 -2.84 16.65
C THR A 54 29.88 -3.68 16.81
N ASP A 55 30.85 -3.48 15.92
CA ASP A 55 32.16 -4.12 16.03
C ASP A 55 32.93 -3.44 17.17
N TYR A 56 33.09 -4.14 18.29
CA TYR A 56 33.94 -3.71 19.37
C TYR A 56 35.32 -4.32 19.15
N ALA A 57 36.29 -3.50 18.74
CA ALA A 57 37.71 -3.87 18.71
C ALA A 57 38.27 -4.02 20.14
N GLN A 58 37.78 -5.01 20.89
CA GLN A 58 38.12 -5.23 22.30
C GLN A 58 38.34 -6.71 22.60
N GLY A 59 39.59 -7.02 22.94
CA GLY A 59 40.09 -8.33 23.37
C GLY A 59 41.61 -8.25 23.56
N ASN A 60 42.19 -9.22 24.24
CA ASN A 60 43.64 -9.47 24.21
C ASN A 60 43.89 -10.80 23.48
N ASP A 61 45.17 -11.17 23.30
CA ASP A 61 45.53 -12.41 22.57
C ASP A 61 44.91 -13.71 23.16
N ASN A 62 44.41 -13.66 24.41
CA ASN A 62 43.86 -14.82 25.14
C ASN A 62 42.36 -14.72 25.44
N VAL A 63 41.71 -13.56 25.26
CA VAL A 63 40.31 -13.30 25.61
C VAL A 63 39.69 -12.43 24.53
N VAL A 64 38.72 -13.01 23.82
CA VAL A 64 37.97 -12.35 22.74
C VAL A 64 36.52 -12.23 23.17
N ARG A 65 35.93 -11.04 22.98
CA ARG A 65 34.49 -10.84 23.14
C ARG A 65 33.70 -11.59 22.06
N VAL A 66 32.50 -12.06 22.43
CA VAL A 66 31.65 -12.92 21.56
C VAL A 66 30.25 -12.33 21.36
N ASP A 67 29.93 -11.26 22.09
CA ASP A 67 28.63 -10.59 22.05
C ASP A 67 28.35 -9.89 20.71
N ASP A 68 29.38 -9.62 19.92
CA ASP A 68 29.31 -9.15 18.53
C ASP A 68 28.97 -10.27 17.53
N LYS A 69 29.04 -11.55 17.94
CA LYS A 69 28.87 -12.72 17.05
C LYS A 69 27.43 -13.23 16.97
N VAL A 70 26.57 -12.90 17.94
CA VAL A 70 25.17 -13.35 17.94
C VAL A 70 24.27 -12.17 17.60
N ASN A 71 23.71 -12.17 16.38
CA ASN A 71 22.77 -11.16 15.91
C ASN A 71 21.40 -11.79 15.65
N ASN A 72 20.65 -12.07 16.72
CA ASN A 72 19.30 -12.61 16.57
C ASN A 72 18.31 -11.46 16.27
N THR A 73 17.97 -11.29 15.00
CA THR A 73 17.02 -10.27 14.54
C THR A 73 15.67 -10.93 14.28
N LEU A 74 14.65 -10.56 15.05
CA LEU A 74 13.27 -11.02 14.85
C LEU A 74 12.41 -9.85 14.39
N ASN A 75 11.73 -10.01 13.25
CA ASN A 75 10.71 -9.06 12.83
C ASN A 75 9.43 -9.29 13.64
N ASN A 76 8.84 -8.22 14.17
CA ASN A 76 7.55 -8.27 14.84
C ASN A 76 6.45 -7.74 13.90
N PRO A 77 5.58 -8.60 13.33
CA PRO A 77 4.64 -8.23 12.28
C PRO A 77 3.34 -7.57 12.79
N LEU A 78 3.39 -6.86 13.93
CA LEU A 78 2.20 -6.22 14.51
C LEU A 78 1.50 -5.26 13.54
N ASP A 79 2.28 -4.58 12.70
CA ASP A 79 1.74 -3.70 11.65
C ASP A 79 0.93 -4.48 10.61
N ALA A 80 1.44 -5.62 10.15
CA ALA A 80 0.71 -6.49 9.24
C ALA A 80 -0.56 -7.05 9.86
N GLU A 81 -0.51 -7.50 11.12
CA GLU A 81 -1.69 -8.00 11.85
C GLU A 81 -2.75 -6.92 12.03
N ILE A 82 -2.35 -5.67 12.36
CA ILE A 82 -3.28 -4.53 12.48
C ILE A 82 -3.96 -4.26 11.14
N VAL A 83 -3.19 -4.25 10.04
CA VAL A 83 -3.73 -4.04 8.69
C VAL A 83 -4.74 -5.13 8.34
N ASP A 84 -4.36 -6.40 8.50
CA ASP A 84 -5.23 -7.52 8.14
C ASP A 84 -6.47 -7.60 9.02
N THR A 85 -6.35 -7.28 10.32
CA THR A 85 -7.51 -7.19 11.22
C THR A 85 -8.45 -6.06 10.81
N LYS A 86 -7.91 -4.87 10.50
CA LYS A 86 -8.72 -3.73 10.07
C LYS A 86 -9.45 -4.03 8.75
N VAL A 87 -8.73 -4.56 7.78
CA VAL A 87 -9.26 -4.90 6.45
C VAL A 87 -10.31 -6.00 6.58
N GLY A 88 -10.01 -7.07 7.32
CA GLY A 88 -10.95 -8.15 7.60
C GLY A 88 -12.19 -7.68 8.37
N TYR A 89 -12.08 -6.67 9.24
CA TYR A 89 -13.27 -6.14 9.91
C TYR A 89 -14.11 -5.22 9.02
N MET A 90 -13.46 -4.31 8.28
CA MET A 90 -14.16 -3.26 7.54
C MET A 90 -14.64 -3.67 6.14
N LEU A 91 -13.93 -4.59 5.48
CA LEU A 91 -14.10 -4.88 4.05
C LEU A 91 -14.51 -6.33 3.77
N VAL A 92 -14.81 -7.11 4.81
CA VAL A 92 -15.41 -8.46 4.63
C VAL A 92 -16.79 -8.39 4.01
N ASN A 93 -17.55 -7.32 4.28
CA ASN A 93 -18.83 -7.10 3.62
C ASN A 93 -18.62 -6.18 2.40
N PRO A 94 -18.96 -6.65 1.20
CA PRO A 94 -18.77 -5.85 0.00
C PRO A 94 -19.67 -4.62 -0.02
N ILE A 95 -19.21 -3.58 -0.72
CA ILE A 95 -19.97 -2.37 -0.93
C ILE A 95 -21.21 -2.73 -1.76
N SER A 96 -22.38 -2.64 -1.15
CA SER A 96 -23.65 -2.96 -1.79
C SER A 96 -24.28 -1.71 -2.40
N TYR A 97 -24.56 -1.78 -3.70
CA TYR A 97 -25.30 -0.73 -4.40
C TYR A 97 -26.80 -1.02 -4.29
N VAL A 98 -27.54 -0.14 -3.62
CA VAL A 98 -29.00 -0.24 -3.52
C VAL A 98 -29.64 0.85 -4.35
N LEU A 99 -30.54 0.46 -5.25
CA LEU A 99 -31.35 1.39 -6.04
C LEU A 99 -32.57 1.85 -5.25
N ASP A 100 -32.92 3.12 -5.40
CA ASP A 100 -34.19 3.63 -4.90
C ASP A 100 -35.35 2.92 -5.62
N LYS A 101 -36.32 2.42 -4.85
CA LYS A 101 -37.51 1.72 -5.35
C LYS A 101 -38.39 2.61 -6.24
N GLN A 102 -38.23 3.93 -6.15
CA GLN A 102 -38.96 4.90 -6.95
C GLN A 102 -38.23 5.28 -8.24
N ALA A 103 -37.05 4.72 -8.50
CA ALA A 103 -36.26 5.03 -9.68
C ALA A 103 -36.96 4.58 -10.97
N GLN A 104 -36.98 5.47 -11.97
CA GLN A 104 -37.45 5.13 -13.30
C GLN A 104 -36.50 4.09 -13.93
N SER A 105 -37.03 3.00 -14.48
CA SER A 105 -36.26 1.88 -15.05
C SER A 105 -35.47 1.04 -14.02
N LEU A 106 -36.01 0.85 -12.82
CA LEU A 106 -35.43 0.04 -11.74
C LEU A 106 -34.89 -1.32 -12.22
N ASP A 107 -35.69 -2.07 -12.98
CA ASP A 107 -35.31 -3.42 -13.42
C ASP A 107 -34.04 -3.41 -14.29
N LYS A 108 -33.95 -2.48 -15.25
CA LYS A 108 -32.80 -2.36 -16.16
C LYS A 108 -31.53 -1.94 -15.41
N LEU A 109 -31.67 -1.03 -14.45
CA LEU A 109 -30.55 -0.57 -13.63
C LEU A 109 -30.07 -1.66 -12.67
N SER A 110 -30.99 -2.43 -12.09
CA SER A 110 -30.65 -3.57 -11.23
C SER A 110 -29.87 -4.62 -11.99
N GLU A 111 -30.36 -5.01 -13.18
CA GLU A 111 -29.67 -5.96 -14.05
C GLU A 111 -28.28 -5.46 -14.46
N ALA A 112 -28.14 -4.17 -14.78
CA ALA A 112 -26.84 -3.58 -15.11
C ALA A 112 -25.86 -3.61 -13.94
N ILE A 113 -26.31 -3.33 -12.72
CA ILE A 113 -25.48 -3.40 -11.49
C ILE A 113 -25.07 -4.84 -11.21
N GLU A 114 -25.99 -5.80 -11.31
CA GLU A 114 -25.67 -7.21 -11.11
C GLU A 114 -24.63 -7.71 -12.11
N LEU A 115 -24.80 -7.36 -13.39
CA LEU A 115 -23.84 -7.70 -14.44
C LEU A 115 -22.47 -7.05 -14.19
N PHE A 116 -22.46 -5.80 -13.71
CA PHE A 116 -21.23 -5.09 -13.34
C PHE A 116 -20.52 -5.77 -12.17
N ASN A 117 -21.26 -6.11 -11.10
CA ASN A 117 -20.72 -6.81 -9.93
C ASN A 117 -20.12 -8.16 -10.32
N LEU A 118 -20.85 -8.94 -11.14
CA LEU A 118 -20.43 -10.26 -11.59
C LEU A 118 -19.15 -10.21 -12.44
N ARG A 119 -19.04 -9.24 -13.34
CA ARG A 119 -17.89 -9.14 -14.26
C ARG A 119 -16.63 -8.59 -13.62
N ASN A 120 -16.78 -7.74 -12.59
CA ASN A 120 -15.65 -7.01 -12.02
C ASN A 120 -15.15 -7.59 -10.70
N SER A 121 -15.79 -8.63 -10.14
CA SER A 121 -15.39 -9.21 -8.83
C SER A 121 -15.15 -8.11 -7.78
N ILE A 122 -16.14 -7.22 -7.65
CA ILE A 122 -15.98 -5.94 -6.93
C ILE A 122 -15.52 -6.14 -5.51
N ASP A 123 -16.06 -7.17 -4.85
CA ASP A 123 -15.76 -7.54 -3.46
C ASP A 123 -14.25 -7.72 -3.23
N ASP A 124 -13.58 -8.44 -4.13
CA ASP A 124 -12.14 -8.69 -4.04
C ASP A 124 -11.33 -7.43 -4.35
N LEU A 125 -11.74 -6.68 -5.37
CA LEU A 125 -11.10 -5.42 -5.75
C LEU A 125 -11.20 -4.35 -4.66
N ASP A 126 -12.33 -4.27 -3.97
CA ASP A 126 -12.54 -3.32 -2.87
C ASP A 126 -11.71 -3.72 -1.64
N ASN A 127 -11.64 -5.01 -1.34
CA ASN A 127 -10.80 -5.55 -0.28
C ASN A 127 -9.31 -5.27 -0.54
N GLU A 128 -8.82 -5.58 -1.75
CA GLU A 128 -7.45 -5.30 -2.16
C GLU A 128 -7.13 -3.80 -2.20
N SER A 129 -8.06 -2.97 -2.65
CA SER A 129 -7.90 -1.51 -2.68
C SER A 129 -7.84 -0.93 -1.28
N GLY A 130 -8.70 -1.41 -0.37
CA GLY A 130 -8.69 -0.97 1.02
C GLY A 130 -7.46 -1.47 1.78
N LYS A 131 -6.99 -2.68 1.49
CA LYS A 131 -5.71 -3.19 2.00
C LYS A 131 -4.53 -2.36 1.52
N LYS A 132 -4.44 -2.06 0.23
CA LYS A 132 -3.43 -1.15 -0.33
C LYS A 132 -3.51 0.23 0.30
N THR A 133 -4.70 0.76 0.53
CA THR A 133 -4.89 2.05 1.21
C THR A 133 -4.41 2.00 2.65
N ALA A 134 -4.68 0.91 3.38
CA ALA A 134 -4.23 0.74 4.76
C ALA A 134 -2.70 0.65 4.89
N ILE A 135 -2.03 0.11 3.87
CA ILE A 135 -0.56 -0.05 3.84
C ILE A 135 0.12 1.22 3.30
N CYS A 136 -0.37 1.75 2.19
CA CYS A 136 0.27 2.78 1.37
C CYS A 136 -0.35 4.18 1.55
N ASP A 137 -1.25 4.37 2.52
CA ASP A 137 -2.07 5.57 2.75
C ASP A 137 -3.08 5.91 1.62
N TYR A 138 -2.87 5.40 0.40
CA TYR A 138 -3.69 5.70 -0.78
C TYR A 138 -3.75 4.52 -1.74
N SER A 139 -4.95 4.25 -2.26
CA SER A 139 -5.20 3.40 -3.43
C SER A 139 -6.28 4.06 -4.28
N ALA A 140 -6.15 3.93 -5.60
CA ALA A 140 -7.17 4.36 -6.55
C ALA A 140 -7.65 3.15 -7.35
N ARG A 141 -8.96 3.14 -7.64
CA ARG A 141 -9.66 2.21 -8.51
C ARG A 141 -10.41 3.02 -9.56
#